data_AF-A0A2H0VDV4-F1
#
_entry.id   AF-A0A2H0VDV4-F1
#
_cell.length_a   1.000
_cell.length_b   1.000
_cell.length_c   1.000
_cell.angle_alpha   90.00
_cell.angle_beta   90.00
_cell.angle_gamma   90.00
#
_symmetry.space_group_name_H-M   'P 1'
#
loop_
_entity.id
_entity.type
_entity.pdbx_description
1 polymer ?
#
loop_
_entity_poly.entity_id
_entity_poly.type
_entity_poly.pdbx_seq_one_letter_code
_entity_poly.pdbx_strand_id
1 'polypeptide(L)'
;MRIQKTVLVGARNQGVMSQFSFFDPMVAEALGVIGAVLKSLGCEVVWIDEAIDHLDPKSSLWQLVVDADLFCVSAMTHTEGRAVELARFAKIVNQNIFCVAGGPGPTSNPGKALATFNVVVMAQGVHTIVDLVRCL
;
A
#
# COMPACT_ATOMS: atom_id res chain seq x y z
N MET A 1 6.61 -1.33 18.36
CA MET A 1 5.18 -1.17 18.06
C MET A 1 4.63 -2.45 17.46
N ARG A 2 3.98 -3.30 18.27
CA ARG A 2 3.37 -4.53 17.76
C ARG A 2 2.29 -4.20 16.73
N ILE A 3 2.48 -4.62 15.48
CA ILE A 3 1.50 -4.44 14.40
C ILE A 3 0.27 -5.31 14.66
N GLN A 4 -0.89 -4.69 14.80
CA GLN A 4 -2.18 -5.35 14.95
C GLN A 4 -3.05 -5.18 13.72
N LYS A 5 -3.12 -3.97 13.16
CA LYS A 5 -3.97 -3.67 12.00
C LYS A 5 -3.15 -3.16 10.82
N THR A 6 -3.33 -3.82 9.68
CA THR A 6 -2.66 -3.47 8.42
C THR A 6 -3.67 -3.17 7.33
N VAL A 7 -3.46 -2.07 6.62
CA VAL A 7 -4.19 -1.71 5.40
C VAL A 7 -3.28 -1.98 4.20
N LEU A 8 -3.75 -2.81 3.28
CA LEU A 8 -3.10 -3.12 2.01
C LEU A 8 -3.84 -2.41 0.88
N VAL A 9 -3.09 -1.66 0.05
CA VAL A 9 -3.68 -0.88 -1.04
C VAL A 9 -2.99 -1.20 -2.36
N GLY A 10 -3.79 -1.54 -3.39
CA GLY A 10 -3.33 -1.59 -4.78
C GLY A 10 -3.55 -0.23 -5.44
N ALA A 11 -2.48 0.52 -5.72
CA ALA A 11 -2.59 1.85 -6.32
C ALA A 11 -2.97 1.76 -7.81
N ARG A 12 -3.98 2.52 -8.21
CA ARG A 12 -4.51 2.57 -9.60
C ARG A 12 -4.54 3.98 -10.14
N ASN A 13 -4.35 4.13 -11.45
CA ASN A 13 -4.58 5.43 -12.07
C ASN A 13 -6.07 5.76 -12.03
N GLN A 14 -6.39 7.02 -11.76
CA GLN A 14 -7.77 7.52 -11.74
C GLN A 14 -8.03 8.46 -12.93
N GLY A 15 -9.31 8.61 -13.30
CA GLY A 15 -9.74 9.55 -14.33
C GLY A 15 -9.38 9.12 -15.76
N VAL A 16 -9.14 10.09 -16.66
CA VAL A 16 -8.93 9.85 -18.09
C VAL A 16 -7.78 8.87 -18.37
N MET A 17 -6.76 8.83 -17.51
CA MET A 17 -5.63 7.90 -17.63
C MET A 17 -6.02 6.42 -17.43
N SER A 18 -7.08 6.10 -16.69
CA SER A 18 -7.55 4.71 -16.55
C SER A 18 -8.13 4.17 -17.86
N GLN A 19 -8.68 5.04 -18.71
CA GLN A 19 -9.27 4.67 -20.01
C GLN A 19 -8.21 4.28 -21.06
N PHE A 20 -6.97 4.73 -20.87
CA PHE A 20 -5.83 4.40 -21.75
C PHE A 20 -4.94 3.29 -21.19
N SER A 21 -5.23 2.81 -19.97
CA SER A 21 -4.42 1.81 -19.28
C SER A 21 -4.99 0.42 -19.57
N PHE A 22 -4.59 -0.17 -20.72
CA PHE A 22 -4.90 -1.56 -21.09
C PHE A 22 -4.43 -2.62 -20.05
N PHE A 23 -3.69 -2.19 -19.01
CA PHE A 23 -3.09 -3.05 -17.98
C PHE A 23 -3.72 -2.87 -16.58
N ASP A 24 -4.73 -2.02 -16.41
CA ASP A 24 -5.22 -1.65 -15.07
C ASP A 24 -6.02 -2.74 -14.30
N PRO A 25 -6.77 -3.67 -14.91
CA PRO A 25 -7.51 -4.67 -14.12
C PRO A 25 -6.72 -5.95 -13.85
N MET A 26 -5.38 -5.90 -13.82
CA MET A 26 -4.61 -7.05 -13.32
C MET A 26 -4.81 -7.15 -11.81
N VAL A 27 -5.46 -8.22 -11.35
CA VAL A 27 -5.64 -8.53 -9.92
C VAL A 27 -4.29 -8.40 -9.22
N ALA A 28 -4.25 -7.67 -8.11
CA ALA A 28 -3.04 -7.53 -7.32
C ALA A 28 -2.75 -8.81 -6.52
N GLU A 29 -2.49 -9.93 -7.22
CA GLU A 29 -2.29 -11.27 -6.62
C GLU A 29 -1.21 -11.25 -5.53
N ALA A 30 -0.15 -10.48 -5.74
CA ALA A 30 0.92 -10.29 -4.77
C ALA A 30 0.40 -9.71 -3.44
N LEU A 31 -0.56 -8.78 -3.45
CA LEU A 31 -1.16 -8.24 -2.23
C LEU A 31 -2.01 -9.29 -1.50
N GLY A 32 -2.68 -10.16 -2.24
CA GLY A 32 -3.42 -11.29 -1.65
C GLY A 32 -2.50 -12.24 -0.87
N VAL A 33 -1.34 -12.57 -1.44
CA VAL A 33 -0.32 -13.39 -0.76
C VAL A 33 0.24 -12.69 0.48
N ILE A 34 0.58 -11.40 0.37
CA ILE A 34 1.05 -10.60 1.51
C ILE A 34 -0.01 -10.55 2.61
N GLY A 35 -1.28 -10.34 2.25
CA GLY A 35 -2.39 -10.34 3.20
C GLY A 35 -2.56 -11.68 3.92
N ALA A 36 -2.43 -12.80 3.22
CA ALA A 36 -2.49 -14.13 3.84
C ALA A 36 -1.34 -14.34 4.85
N VAL A 37 -0.13 -13.91 4.50
CA VAL A 37 1.05 -13.98 5.37
C VAL A 37 0.85 -13.13 6.62
N LEU A 38 0.41 -11.89 6.47
CA LEU A 38 0.13 -10.98 7.60
C LEU A 38 -0.96 -11.53 8.53
N LYS A 39 -2.04 -12.10 7.98
CA LYS A 39 -3.07 -12.79 8.78
C LYS A 39 -2.49 -13.95 9.57
N SER A 40 -1.57 -14.72 8.98
CA SER A 40 -0.89 -15.83 9.67
C SER A 40 -0.02 -15.38 10.85
N LEU A 41 0.42 -14.11 10.85
CA LEU A 41 1.15 -13.48 11.95
C LEU A 41 0.21 -12.87 13.02
N GLY A 42 -1.11 -13.00 12.85
CA GLY A 42 -2.12 -12.49 13.78
C GLY A 42 -2.51 -11.03 13.54
N CYS A 43 -2.14 -10.44 12.40
CA CYS A 43 -2.60 -9.10 12.03
C CYS A 43 -4.02 -9.15 11.47
N GLU A 44 -4.86 -8.18 11.87
CA GLU A 44 -6.03 -7.79 11.11
C GLU A 44 -5.55 -7.17 9.78
N VAL A 45 -6.11 -7.63 8.67
CA VAL A 45 -5.75 -7.16 7.32
C VAL A 45 -6.99 -6.66 6.60
N VAL A 46 -6.96 -5.39 6.26
CA VAL A 46 -7.91 -4.72 5.38
C VAL A 46 -7.28 -4.59 4.00
N TRP A 47 -7.98 -5.01 2.96
CA TRP A 47 -7.52 -4.84 1.58
C TRP A 47 -8.43 -3.88 0.85
N ILE A 48 -7.83 -2.86 0.22
CA ILE A 48 -8.50 -1.89 -0.63
C ILE A 48 -7.86 -1.98 -2.03
N ASP A 49 -8.65 -2.31 -3.04
CA ASP A 49 -8.21 -2.22 -4.44
C ASP A 49 -8.79 -0.94 -5.04
N GLU A 50 -7.95 0.04 -5.40
CA GLU A 50 -8.46 1.29 -5.98
C GLU A 50 -9.19 1.13 -7.32
N ALA A 51 -9.12 -0.06 -7.94
CA ALA A 51 -9.94 -0.39 -9.11
C ALA A 51 -11.43 -0.55 -8.77
N ILE A 52 -11.74 -0.87 -7.51
CA ILE A 52 -13.10 -1.09 -7.01
C ILE A 52 -13.46 0.02 -6.00
N ASP A 53 -12.54 0.29 -5.08
CA ASP A 53 -12.72 1.12 -3.90
C ASP A 53 -11.88 2.39 -4.01
N HIS A 54 -12.45 3.45 -4.58
CA HIS A 54 -11.73 4.70 -4.81
C HIS A 54 -11.38 5.42 -3.51
N LEU A 55 -10.07 5.58 -3.24
CA LEU A 55 -9.55 6.31 -2.09
C LEU A 55 -9.30 7.79 -2.41
N ASP A 56 -10.33 8.51 -2.82
CA ASP A 56 -10.24 9.98 -2.90
C ASP A 56 -10.17 10.62 -1.49
N PRO A 57 -9.70 11.86 -1.33
CA PRO A 57 -9.57 12.51 -0.03
C PRO A 57 -10.84 12.61 0.84
N LYS A 58 -12.03 12.46 0.24
CA LYS A 58 -13.34 12.51 0.91
C LYS A 58 -13.90 11.11 1.19
N SER A 59 -13.22 10.06 0.75
CA SER A 59 -13.66 8.68 0.93
C SER A 59 -13.81 8.32 2.40
N SER A 60 -14.95 7.70 2.76
CA SER A 60 -15.16 7.21 4.13
C SER A 60 -14.23 6.04 4.48
N LEU A 61 -13.61 5.39 3.47
CA LEU A 61 -12.66 4.30 3.65
C LEU A 61 -11.39 4.74 4.40
N TRP A 62 -11.08 6.04 4.45
CA TRP A 62 -9.98 6.55 5.28
C TRP A 62 -10.17 6.25 6.76
N GLN A 63 -11.40 5.98 7.22
CA GLN A 63 -11.64 5.52 8.60
C GLN A 63 -10.97 4.19 8.92
N LEU A 64 -10.71 3.35 7.91
CA LEU A 64 -9.99 2.08 8.07
C LEU A 64 -8.50 2.29 8.35
N VAL A 65 -7.98 3.50 8.13
CA VAL A 65 -6.57 3.88 8.25
C VAL A 65 -6.27 4.60 9.59
N VAL A 66 -7.29 5.18 10.22
CA VAL A 66 -7.17 5.99 11.46
C VAL A 66 -6.48 5.24 12.59
N ASP A 67 -6.79 3.96 12.75
CA ASP A 67 -6.29 3.05 13.78
C ASP A 67 -5.35 1.97 13.22
N ALA A 68 -4.93 2.09 11.95
CA ALA A 68 -4.00 1.15 11.35
C ALA A 68 -2.56 1.43 11.79
N ASP A 69 -1.81 0.37 12.10
CA ASP A 69 -0.39 0.46 12.45
C ASP A 69 0.48 0.53 11.19
N LEU A 70 0.02 -0.16 10.13
CA LEU A 70 0.78 -0.39 8.91
C LEU A 70 -0.08 -0.09 7.68
N PHE A 71 0.45 0.72 6.77
CA PHE A 71 -0.14 1.02 5.47
C PHE A 71 0.81 0.57 4.36
N CYS A 72 0.48 -0.53 3.69
CA CYS A 72 1.26 -1.03 2.58
C CYS A 72 0.60 -0.65 1.26
N VAL A 73 1.35 -0.04 0.34
CA VAL A 73 0.88 0.23 -1.01
C VAL A 73 1.73 -0.53 -2.03
N SER A 74 1.08 -1.22 -2.96
CA SER A 74 1.73 -1.80 -4.13
C SER A 74 1.48 -0.91 -5.34
N ALA A 75 2.55 -0.57 -6.07
CA ALA A 75 2.45 0.30 -7.23
C ALA A 75 3.29 -0.19 -8.41
N MET A 76 2.71 -0.01 -9.59
CA MET A 76 3.41 -0.13 -10.87
C MET A 76 4.13 1.18 -11.18
N THR A 77 5.04 1.17 -12.15
CA THR A 77 5.76 2.39 -12.56
C THR A 77 4.80 3.53 -12.94
N HIS A 78 3.69 3.22 -13.62
CA HIS A 78 2.70 4.22 -14.02
C HIS A 78 1.72 4.64 -12.90
N THR A 79 1.68 3.93 -11.77
CA THR A 79 0.84 4.26 -10.59
C THR A 79 1.65 4.73 -9.38
N GLU A 80 2.97 4.93 -9.53
CA GLU A 80 3.87 5.38 -8.45
C GLU A 80 3.41 6.72 -7.85
N GLY A 81 3.04 7.68 -8.71
CA GLY A 81 2.57 9.00 -8.26
C GLY A 81 1.33 8.88 -7.37
N ARG A 82 0.41 7.99 -7.75
CA ARG A 82 -0.79 7.72 -6.96
C ARG A 82 -0.46 7.11 -5.60
N ALA A 83 0.45 6.13 -5.56
CA ALA A 83 0.89 5.56 -4.29
C ALA A 83 1.49 6.61 -3.34
N VAL A 84 2.27 7.56 -3.86
CA VAL A 84 2.81 8.68 -3.08
C VAL A 84 1.69 9.56 -2.52
N GLU A 85 0.66 9.88 -3.31
CA GLU A 85 -0.51 10.64 -2.84
C GLU A 85 -1.25 9.91 -1.71
N LEU A 86 -1.53 8.62 -1.90
CA LEU A 86 -2.20 7.79 -0.90
C LEU A 86 -1.43 7.75 0.41
N ALA A 87 -0.11 7.57 0.36
CA ALA A 87 0.74 7.54 1.54
C ALA A 87 0.79 8.88 2.27
N ARG A 88 0.80 10.00 1.54
CA ARG A 88 0.69 11.34 2.14
C ARG A 88 -0.64 11.52 2.86
N PHE A 89 -1.74 11.10 2.24
CA PHE A 89 -3.06 11.15 2.87
C PHE A 89 -3.16 10.23 4.08
N ALA A 90 -2.64 9.00 3.99
CA ALA A 90 -2.58 8.08 5.13
C ALA A 90 -1.87 8.71 6.34
N LYS A 91 -0.75 9.41 6.12
CA LYS A 91 0.00 10.13 7.18
C LYS A 91 -0.73 11.36 7.72
N ILE A 92 -1.59 12.00 6.93
CA ILE A 92 -2.46 13.08 7.40
C ILE A 92 -3.56 12.52 8.31
N VAL A 93 -4.17 11.40 7.92
CA VAL A 93 -5.25 10.73 8.65
C VAL A 93 -4.74 10.10 9.94
N ASN A 94 -3.55 9.50 9.91
CA ASN A 94 -2.91 8.86 11.04
C ASN A 94 -1.41 9.22 11.04
N GLN A 95 -1.01 10.12 11.95
CA GLN A 95 0.37 10.62 12.03
C GLN A 95 1.38 9.57 12.50
N ASN A 96 0.91 8.47 13.09
CA ASN A 96 1.75 7.38 13.60
C ASN A 96 1.87 6.21 12.63
N ILE A 97 1.18 6.27 11.48
CA ILE A 97 1.13 5.14 10.57
C ILE A 97 2.49 4.85 9.94
N PHE A 98 2.86 3.57 9.92
CA PHE A 98 4.06 3.13 9.23
C PHE A 98 3.73 2.82 7.77
N CYS A 99 4.28 3.61 6.83
CA CYS A 99 4.00 3.43 5.40
C CYS A 99 5.06 2.58 4.72
N VAL A 100 4.64 1.53 4.02
CA VAL A 100 5.49 0.64 3.23
C VAL A 100 5.09 0.70 1.77
N ALA A 101 6.06 0.83 0.87
CA ALA A 101 5.83 0.72 -0.57
C ALA A 101 6.44 -0.57 -1.13
N GLY A 102 5.77 -1.16 -2.11
CA GLY A 102 6.29 -2.27 -2.90
C GLY A 102 5.84 -2.19 -4.36
N GLY A 103 6.35 -3.11 -5.17
CA GLY A 103 6.04 -3.20 -6.59
C GLY A 103 7.07 -2.52 -7.51
N PRO A 104 6.94 -2.68 -8.84
CA PRO A 104 7.93 -2.23 -9.80
C PRO A 104 8.22 -0.72 -9.77
N GLY A 105 7.21 0.11 -9.47
CA GLY A 105 7.38 1.56 -9.40
C GLY A 105 8.34 1.96 -8.29
N PRO A 106 7.98 1.75 -7.01
CA PRO A 106 8.84 2.08 -5.87
C PRO A 106 10.21 1.39 -5.92
N THR A 107 10.29 0.18 -6.47
CA THR A 107 11.56 -0.56 -6.61
C THR A 107 12.48 0.07 -7.66
N SER A 108 11.94 0.66 -8.73
CA SER A 108 12.74 1.28 -9.80
C SER A 108 13.44 2.57 -9.35
N ASN A 109 12.88 3.28 -8.36
CA ASN A 109 13.48 4.48 -7.79
C ASN A 109 13.23 4.58 -6.27
N PRO A 110 13.93 3.74 -5.47
CA PRO A 110 13.67 3.66 -4.03
C PRO A 110 14.03 4.95 -3.31
N GLY A 111 15.03 5.70 -3.77
CA GLY A 111 15.41 6.99 -3.16
C GLY A 111 14.28 8.02 -3.21
N LYS A 112 13.55 8.08 -4.33
CA LYS A 112 12.36 8.95 -4.46
C LYS A 112 11.21 8.45 -3.59
N ALA A 113 10.95 7.15 -3.58
CA ALA A 113 9.89 6.57 -2.75
C ALA A 113 10.14 6.80 -1.25
N LEU A 114 11.39 6.64 -0.78
CA LEU A 114 11.77 6.86 0.63
C LEU A 114 11.59 8.31 1.10
N ALA A 115 11.42 9.28 0.20
CA ALA A 115 11.03 10.64 0.58
C ALA A 115 9.59 10.71 1.15
N THR A 116 8.76 9.70 0.90
CA THR A 116 7.37 9.61 1.39
C THR A 116 7.13 8.38 2.25
N PHE A 117 7.71 7.23 1.92
CA PHE A 117 7.52 5.97 2.63
C PHE A 117 8.58 5.74 3.72
N ASN A 118 8.22 4.98 4.76
CA ASN A 118 9.16 4.58 5.81
C ASN A 118 10.06 3.44 5.32
N VAL A 119 9.52 2.52 4.53
CA VAL A 119 10.23 1.38 3.94
C VAL A 119 9.81 1.18 2.50
N VAL A 120 10.77 0.80 1.65
CA VAL A 120 10.52 0.31 0.30
C VAL A 120 10.96 -1.15 0.24
N VAL A 121 10.01 -2.05 -0.02
CA VAL A 121 10.27 -3.47 -0.22
C VAL A 121 10.59 -3.70 -1.69
N MET A 122 11.84 -4.05 -1.96
CA MET A 122 12.34 -4.32 -3.30
C MET A 122 12.09 -5.78 -3.67
N ALA A 123 11.70 -6.05 -4.92
CA ALA A 123 11.42 -7.39 -5.44
C ALA A 123 10.30 -8.13 -4.67
N GLN A 124 10.51 -9.40 -4.30
CA GLN A 124 9.49 -10.21 -3.62
C GLN A 124 9.38 -9.85 -2.13
N GLY A 125 8.20 -9.43 -1.70
CA GLY A 125 7.99 -8.93 -0.34
C GLY A 125 7.58 -9.96 0.72
N VAL A 126 7.37 -11.23 0.35
CA VAL A 126 6.75 -12.25 1.23
C VAL A 126 7.56 -12.49 2.50
N HIS A 127 8.88 -12.61 2.41
CA HIS A 127 9.73 -12.77 3.58
C HIS A 127 10.02 -11.42 4.26
N THR A 128 10.26 -10.38 3.46
CA THR A 128 10.58 -9.04 3.98
C THR A 128 9.46 -8.47 4.84
N ILE A 129 8.19 -8.70 4.48
CA ILE A 129 7.06 -8.21 5.29
C ILE A 129 6.99 -8.91 6.64
N VAL A 130 7.36 -10.19 6.70
CA VAL A 130 7.41 -10.96 7.96
C VAL A 130 8.48 -10.37 8.88
N ASP A 131 9.67 -10.14 8.35
CA ASP A 131 10.78 -9.57 9.12
C ASP A 131 10.46 -8.15 9.57
N LEU A 132 9.84 -7.34 8.69
CA LEU A 132 9.43 -5.99 9.02
C LEU A 132 8.43 -5.98 10.19
N VAL A 133 7.37 -6.78 10.12
CA VAL A 133 6.33 -6.85 11.17
C VAL A 133 6.89 -7.38 12.49
N ARG A 134 7.91 -8.25 12.47
CA ARG A 134 8.55 -8.74 13.69
C ARG A 134 9.48 -7.71 14.35
N CYS A 135 10.05 -6.81 13.55
CA CYS A 135 10.93 -5.75 14.03
C CYS A 135 10.17 -4.51 14.51
N LEU A 136 8.96 -4.30 14.01
CA LEU A 136 8.04 -3.27 14.48
C LEU A 136 7.33 -3.76 15.74
#